data_AF-A0A3N5MIZ0-F1
#
_entry.id   AF-A0A3N5MIZ0-F1
#
_cell.length_a   1.000
_cell.length_b   1.000
_cell.length_c   1.000
_cell.angle_alpha   90.00
_cell.angle_beta   90.00
_cell.angle_gamma   90.00
#
_symmetry.space_group_name_H-M   'P 1'
#
loop_
_entity.id
_entity.type
_entity.pdbx_description
1 polymer ?
#
loop_
_entity_poly.entity_id
_entity_poly.type
_entity_poly.pdbx_seq_one_letter_code
_entity_poly.pdbx_strand_id
1 'polypeptide(L)'
;MNGLQYTRFTIFHVLWVAALGAGAVIGIKAGGAYFGTGGAFAGGLLGLASGHLVGCLPVWMADKLFFRHIMQSSKEELRAMGAADNWNFSHTMALLRLAALGEEVRQEIPRIVNMLESDSQLIRSYGWDALRMVFGQESRVIEDYSPGGSTEECRRKAAILKQALADGSPPAGTTTPGTSPSSAPACGE
;
A
#
# COMPACT_ATOMS: atom_id res chain seq x y z
N MET A 1 -5.75 -10.79 26.01
CA MET A 1 -6.51 -11.56 25.00
C MET A 1 -5.53 -12.03 23.95
N ASN A 2 -5.28 -13.33 23.83
CA ASN A 2 -4.41 -13.90 22.79
C ASN A 2 -5.15 -13.74 21.45
N GLY A 3 -4.91 -12.61 20.78
CA GLY A 3 -5.46 -12.34 19.47
C GLY A 3 -5.06 -13.46 18.54
N LEU A 4 -6.04 -14.04 17.85
CA LEU A 4 -5.81 -14.91 16.70
C LEU A 4 -4.85 -14.16 15.79
N GLN A 5 -3.58 -14.58 15.79
CA GLN A 5 -2.63 -14.07 14.81
C GLN A 5 -3.23 -14.44 13.47
N TYR A 6 -3.62 -13.42 12.70
CA TYR A 6 -4.15 -13.56 11.36
C TYR A 6 -3.07 -14.34 10.58
N THR A 7 -3.23 -15.65 10.50
CA THR A 7 -2.26 -16.52 9.83
C THR A 7 -2.25 -16.01 8.40
N ARG A 8 -1.12 -15.42 7.99
CA ARG A 8 -0.91 -14.80 6.67
C ARG A 8 -1.07 -15.78 5.49
N PHE A 9 -1.54 -16.99 5.74
CA PHE A 9 -1.96 -17.97 4.76
C PHE A 9 -3.31 -17.57 4.16
N THR A 10 -3.26 -16.76 3.10
CA THR A 10 -4.41 -16.55 2.23
C THR A 10 -4.59 -17.77 1.31
N ILE A 11 -5.81 -18.00 0.81
CA ILE A 11 -6.07 -19.06 -0.19
C ILE A 11 -5.16 -18.93 -1.42
N PHE A 12 -4.76 -17.71 -1.77
CA PHE A 12 -3.82 -17.43 -2.85
C PHE A 12 -2.43 -18.03 -2.60
N HIS A 13 -1.94 -18.05 -1.35
CA HIS A 13 -0.67 -18.70 -1.02
C HIS A 13 -0.76 -20.21 -1.21
N VAL A 14 -1.88 -20.81 -0.83
CA VAL A 14 -2.11 -22.26 -1.03
C VAL A 14 -2.12 -22.59 -2.52
N LEU A 15 -2.84 -21.80 -3.33
CA LEU A 15 -2.87 -21.96 -4.79
C LEU A 15 -1.48 -21.76 -5.42
N TRP A 16 -0.70 -20.79 -4.94
CA TRP A 16 0.66 -20.53 -5.43
C TRP A 16 1.61 -21.71 -5.13
N VAL A 17 1.60 -22.23 -3.91
CA VAL A 17 2.40 -23.43 -3.54
C VAL A 17 1.95 -24.65 -4.35
N ALA A 18 0.64 -24.84 -4.54
CA ALA A 18 0.11 -25.93 -5.36
C ALA A 18 0.54 -25.81 -6.83
N ALA A 19 0.50 -24.61 -7.42
CA ALA A 19 0.93 -24.35 -8.78
C ALA A 19 2.44 -24.60 -8.97
N LEU A 20 3.27 -24.20 -8.00
CA LEU A 20 4.70 -24.52 -7.97
C LEU A 20 4.95 -26.03 -7.95
N GLY A 21 4.29 -26.75 -7.05
CA GLY A 21 4.43 -28.20 -6.92
C GLY A 21 3.98 -28.93 -8.19
N ALA A 22 2.82 -28.57 -8.73
CA ALA A 22 2.30 -29.14 -9.97
C ALA A 22 3.23 -28.87 -11.16
N GLY A 23 3.69 -27.62 -11.32
CA GLY A 23 4.62 -27.23 -12.36
C GLY A 23 5.93 -28.03 -12.31
N ALA A 24 6.52 -28.16 -11.12
CA ALA A 24 7.74 -28.95 -10.92
C ALA A 24 7.55 -30.43 -11.31
N VAL A 25 6.47 -31.07 -10.82
CA VAL A 25 6.19 -32.49 -11.10
C VAL A 25 5.96 -32.72 -12.60
N ILE A 26 5.17 -31.85 -13.26
CA ILE A 26 4.93 -31.94 -14.70
C ILE A 26 6.24 -31.73 -15.47
N GLY A 27 7.03 -30.72 -15.09
CA GLY A 27 8.31 -30.40 -15.71
C GLY A 27 9.32 -31.54 -15.60
N ILE A 28 9.47 -32.14 -14.42
CA ILE A 28 10.36 -33.29 -14.19
C ILE A 28 9.92 -34.49 -15.05
N LYS A 29 8.62 -34.80 -15.07
CA LYS A 29 8.08 -35.94 -15.83
C LYS A 29 8.27 -35.74 -17.33
N ALA A 30 7.90 -34.58 -17.85
CA ALA A 30 8.03 -34.26 -19.27
C ALA A 30 9.50 -34.22 -19.69
N GLY A 31 10.34 -33.46 -18.98
CA GLY A 31 11.77 -33.36 -19.28
C GLY A 31 12.48 -34.70 -19.19
N GLY A 32 12.14 -35.50 -18.17
CA GLY A 32 12.66 -36.87 -17.99
C GLY A 32 12.32 -37.80 -19.15
N ALA A 33 11.09 -37.72 -19.66
CA ALA A 33 10.65 -38.56 -20.77
C ALA A 33 11.39 -38.24 -22.09
N TYR A 34 11.74 -36.98 -22.35
CA TYR A 34 12.36 -36.57 -23.62
C TYR A 34 13.89 -36.54 -23.61
N PHE A 35 14.52 -36.19 -22.48
CA PHE A 35 15.98 -35.98 -22.41
C PHE A 35 16.64 -36.68 -21.22
N GLY A 36 15.97 -37.67 -20.61
CA GLY A 36 16.49 -38.42 -19.47
C GLY A 36 16.74 -37.54 -18.23
N THR A 37 17.74 -37.89 -17.42
CA THR A 37 17.99 -37.21 -16.13
C THR A 37 18.32 -35.73 -16.27
N GLY A 38 19.08 -35.35 -17.31
CA GLY A 38 19.36 -33.94 -17.60
C GLY A 38 18.09 -33.16 -17.94
N GLY A 39 17.22 -33.77 -18.74
CA GLY A 39 15.89 -33.24 -19.03
C GLY A 39 15.02 -33.08 -17.80
N ALA A 40 15.03 -34.07 -16.90
CA ALA A 40 14.25 -34.02 -15.67
C ALA A 40 14.62 -32.80 -14.79
N PHE A 41 15.92 -32.51 -14.64
CA PHE A 41 16.38 -31.33 -13.90
C PHE A 41 15.98 -30.02 -14.59
N ALA A 42 16.28 -29.88 -15.89
CA ALA A 42 15.95 -28.67 -16.64
C ALA A 42 14.42 -28.44 -16.68
N GLY A 43 13.66 -29.50 -16.91
CA GLY A 43 12.21 -29.49 -16.92
C GLY A 43 11.64 -29.12 -15.55
N GLY A 44 12.18 -29.64 -14.46
CA GLY A 44 11.77 -29.26 -13.10
C GLY A 44 11.94 -27.77 -12.80
N LEU A 45 13.07 -27.17 -13.20
CA LEU A 45 13.31 -25.73 -13.04
C LEU A 45 12.34 -24.88 -13.88
N LEU A 46 12.14 -25.24 -15.15
CA LEU A 46 11.16 -24.56 -16.02
C LEU A 46 9.73 -24.74 -15.51
N GLY A 47 9.42 -25.91 -14.96
CA GLY A 47 8.15 -26.22 -14.31
C GLY A 47 7.91 -25.37 -13.08
N LEU A 48 8.92 -25.19 -12.23
CA LEU A 48 8.85 -24.28 -11.09
C LEU A 48 8.65 -22.82 -11.53
N ALA A 49 9.41 -22.36 -12.53
CA ALA A 49 9.27 -21.00 -13.04
C ALA A 49 7.87 -20.74 -13.63
N SER A 50 7.34 -21.66 -14.44
CA SER A 50 5.99 -21.55 -14.99
C SER A 50 4.91 -21.66 -13.90
N GLY A 51 5.06 -22.58 -12.95
CA GLY A 51 4.19 -22.70 -11.78
C GLY A 51 4.18 -21.43 -10.92
N HIS A 52 5.33 -20.78 -10.76
CA HIS A 52 5.44 -19.49 -10.06
C HIS A 52 4.63 -18.40 -10.78
N LEU A 53 4.82 -18.26 -12.09
CA LEU A 53 4.11 -17.26 -12.90
C LEU A 53 2.59 -17.47 -12.85
N VAL A 54 2.14 -18.71 -13.02
CA VAL A 54 0.71 -19.06 -12.95
C VAL A 54 0.16 -18.82 -11.54
N GLY A 55 0.91 -19.22 -10.50
CA GLY A 55 0.51 -19.01 -9.10
C GLY A 55 0.38 -17.54 -8.71
N CYS A 56 1.16 -16.65 -9.32
CA CYS A 56 1.09 -15.20 -9.09
C CYS A 56 -0.08 -14.52 -9.81
N LEU A 57 -0.65 -15.15 -10.84
CA LEU A 57 -1.70 -14.57 -11.68
C LEU A 57 -2.96 -14.15 -10.87
N PRO A 58 -3.50 -14.94 -9.94
CA PRO A 58 -4.69 -14.56 -9.19
C PRO A 58 -4.47 -13.33 -8.30
N VAL A 59 -3.30 -13.22 -7.66
CA VAL A 59 -2.96 -12.06 -6.82
C VAL A 59 -2.86 -10.80 -7.68
N TRP A 60 -2.12 -10.88 -8.79
CA TRP A 60 -2.00 -9.77 -9.73
C TRP A 60 -3.35 -9.34 -10.31
N MET A 61 -4.22 -10.29 -10.65
CA MET A 61 -5.58 -9.98 -11.12
C MET A 61 -6.43 -9.33 -10.03
N ALA A 62 -6.36 -9.81 -8.78
CA ALA A 62 -7.08 -9.24 -7.66
C ALA A 62 -6.65 -7.78 -7.41
N ASP A 63 -5.34 -7.53 -7.39
CA ASP A 63 -4.78 -6.18 -7.24
C ASP A 63 -5.23 -5.28 -8.39
N LYS A 64 -5.14 -5.76 -9.64
CA LYS A 64 -5.55 -4.98 -10.82
C LYS A 64 -7.05 -4.63 -10.79
N LEU A 65 -7.90 -5.58 -10.42
CA LEU A 65 -9.34 -5.35 -10.30
C LEU A 65 -9.66 -4.39 -9.17
N PHE A 66 -8.98 -4.53 -8.04
CA PHE A 66 -9.09 -3.64 -6.89
C PHE A 66 -8.73 -2.19 -7.26
N PHE A 67 -7.55 -1.96 -7.85
CA PHE A 67 -7.15 -0.62 -8.28
C PHE A 67 -8.07 -0.08 -9.36
N ARG A 68 -8.52 -0.92 -10.30
CA ARG A 68 -9.51 -0.50 -11.32
C ARG A 68 -10.81 -0.04 -10.67
N HIS A 69 -11.31 -0.75 -9.66
CA HIS A 69 -12.51 -0.38 -8.93
C HIS A 69 -12.34 0.99 -8.23
N ILE A 70 -11.24 1.21 -7.50
CA ILE A 70 -10.96 2.51 -6.85
C ILE A 70 -10.86 3.64 -7.89
N MET A 71 -10.20 3.39 -9.03
CA MET A 71 -10.02 4.40 -10.07
C MET A 71 -11.32 4.77 -10.80
N GLN A 72 -12.28 3.84 -10.87
CA GLN A 72 -13.58 4.00 -11.50
C GLN A 72 -14.69 4.44 -10.54
N SER A 73 -14.43 4.44 -9.23
CA SER A 73 -15.42 4.83 -8.22
C SER A 73 -15.71 6.33 -8.30
N SER A 74 -16.98 6.68 -8.08
CA SER A 74 -17.43 8.07 -7.94
C SER A 74 -16.87 8.73 -6.67
N LYS A 75 -16.92 10.06 -6.60
CA LYS A 75 -16.44 10.80 -5.42
C LYS A 75 -17.25 10.43 -4.18
N GLU A 76 -18.54 10.23 -4.33
CA GLU A 76 -19.47 9.86 -3.27
C GLU A 76 -19.15 8.46 -2.72
N GLU A 77 -18.89 7.49 -3.60
CA GLU A 77 -18.46 6.15 -3.19
C GLU A 77 -17.12 6.18 -2.47
N LEU A 78 -16.15 6.97 -2.96
CA LEU A 78 -14.85 7.11 -2.31
C LEU A 78 -14.96 7.75 -0.92
N ARG A 79 -15.84 8.75 -0.74
CA ARG A 79 -16.12 9.33 0.58
C ARG A 79 -16.81 8.33 1.51
N ALA A 80 -17.76 7.55 0.99
CA ALA A 80 -18.41 6.49 1.76
C ALA A 80 -17.42 5.39 2.19
N MET A 81 -16.48 5.01 1.31
CA MET A 81 -15.38 4.11 1.67
C MET A 81 -14.51 4.73 2.76
N GLY A 82 -14.15 6.02 2.67
CA GLY A 82 -13.37 6.71 3.69
C GLY A 82 -14.07 6.78 5.05
N ALA A 83 -15.40 6.93 5.07
CA ALA A 83 -16.19 7.10 6.31
C ALA A 83 -16.44 5.79 7.09
N ALA A 84 -16.16 4.61 6.54
CA ALA A 84 -16.42 3.36 7.24
C ALA A 84 -15.53 3.20 8.48
N ASP A 85 -16.06 2.60 9.55
CA ASP A 85 -15.43 2.56 10.88
C ASP A 85 -14.08 1.80 10.89
N ASN A 86 -14.01 0.70 10.14
CA ASN A 86 -12.85 -0.19 10.11
C ASN A 86 -11.87 0.20 9.01
N TRP A 87 -10.82 0.91 9.39
CA TRP A 87 -9.78 1.33 8.44
C TRP A 87 -9.02 0.14 7.85
N ASN A 88 -8.88 0.14 6.53
CA ASN A 88 -8.07 -0.82 5.78
C ASN A 88 -7.37 -0.13 4.60
N PHE A 89 -6.57 -0.88 3.83
CA PHE A 89 -5.83 -0.34 2.68
C PHE A 89 -6.72 0.40 1.66
N SER A 90 -7.96 -0.05 1.46
CA SER A 90 -8.93 0.59 0.55
C SER A 90 -9.26 2.02 0.96
N HIS A 91 -9.27 2.32 2.26
CA HIS A 91 -9.55 3.67 2.75
C HIS A 91 -8.41 4.62 2.39
N THR A 92 -7.17 4.19 2.61
CA THR A 92 -5.98 4.96 2.23
C THR A 92 -5.94 5.22 0.73
N MET A 93 -6.26 4.21 -0.10
CA MET A 93 -6.35 4.38 -1.55
C MET A 93 -7.50 5.30 -1.97
N ALA A 94 -8.64 5.24 -1.29
CA ALA A 94 -9.77 6.13 -1.55
C ALA A 94 -9.41 7.60 -1.23
N LEU A 95 -8.74 7.86 -0.11
CA LEU A 95 -8.25 9.20 0.23
C LEU A 95 -7.21 9.70 -0.76
N LEU A 96 -6.26 8.86 -1.15
CA LEU A 96 -5.27 9.23 -2.16
C LEU A 96 -5.94 9.60 -3.49
N ARG A 97 -6.97 8.84 -3.90
CA ARG A 97 -7.74 9.13 -5.10
C ARG A 97 -8.54 10.44 -4.99
N LEU A 98 -9.19 10.69 -3.85
CA LEU A 98 -9.90 11.94 -3.59
C LEU A 98 -8.95 13.14 -3.65
N ALA A 99 -7.79 13.05 -3.00
CA ALA A 99 -6.75 14.09 -3.04
C ALA A 99 -6.27 14.34 -4.48
N ALA A 100 -6.03 13.27 -5.26
CA ALA A 100 -5.65 13.37 -6.67
C ALA A 100 -6.74 13.99 -7.57
N LEU A 101 -8.00 13.97 -7.13
CA LEU A 101 -9.13 14.65 -7.79
C LEU A 101 -9.33 16.10 -7.31
N GLY A 102 -8.46 16.60 -6.45
CA GLY A 102 -8.55 17.96 -5.88
C GLY A 102 -9.60 18.12 -4.79
N GLU A 103 -10.11 17.02 -4.23
CA GLU A 103 -11.06 17.06 -3.12
C GLU A 103 -10.37 17.39 -1.79
N GLU A 104 -11.05 18.11 -0.92
CA GLU A 104 -10.55 18.39 0.42
C GLU A 104 -10.61 17.14 1.29
N VAL A 105 -9.44 16.59 1.60
CA VAL A 105 -9.28 15.40 2.47
C VAL A 105 -8.74 15.75 3.85
N ARG A 106 -8.43 17.03 4.12
CA ARG A 106 -7.83 17.48 5.40
C ARG A 106 -8.67 17.13 6.63
N GLN A 107 -9.99 17.01 6.47
CA GLN A 107 -10.91 16.58 7.52
C GLN A 107 -10.60 15.18 8.09
N GLU A 108 -9.83 14.35 7.38
CA GLU A 108 -9.45 12.99 7.80
C GLU A 108 -8.20 12.97 8.69
N ILE A 109 -7.46 14.08 8.79
CA ILE A 109 -6.23 14.16 9.60
C ILE A 109 -6.47 13.76 11.07
N PRO A 110 -7.50 14.26 11.79
CA PRO A 110 -7.73 13.86 13.17
C PRO A 110 -7.90 12.35 13.35
N ARG A 111 -8.56 11.70 12.39
CA ARG A 111 -8.74 10.25 12.40
C ARG A 111 -7.42 9.52 12.20
N ILE A 112 -6.62 9.96 11.22
CA ILE A 112 -5.28 9.39 10.97
C ILE A 112 -4.38 9.55 12.20
N VAL A 113 -4.41 10.72 12.85
CA VAL A 113 -3.63 10.94 14.07
C VAL A 113 -4.08 9.99 15.20
N ASN A 114 -5.38 9.77 15.38
CA ASN A 114 -5.87 8.78 16.35
C ASN A 114 -5.38 7.35 16.03
N MET A 115 -5.23 7.01 14.74
CA MET A 115 -4.64 5.72 14.34
C MET A 115 -3.16 5.62 14.72
N LEU A 116 -2.38 6.70 14.61
CA LEU A 116 -0.96 6.74 15.01
C LEU A 116 -0.76 6.56 16.52
N GLU A 117 -1.78 6.84 17.34
CA GLU A 117 -1.78 6.68 18.80
C GLU A 117 -2.30 5.32 19.27
N SER A 118 -2.80 4.50 18.34
CA SER A 118 -3.40 3.20 18.63
C SER A 118 -2.39 2.25 19.29
N ASP A 119 -2.86 1.43 20.24
CA ASP A 119 -2.06 0.33 20.82
C ASP A 119 -1.75 -0.76 19.77
N SER A 120 -2.57 -0.87 18.72
CA SER A 120 -2.38 -1.83 17.64
C SER A 120 -1.32 -1.35 16.64
N GLN A 121 -0.22 -2.09 16.53
CA GLN A 121 0.82 -1.82 15.53
C GLN A 121 0.27 -1.76 14.10
N LEU A 122 -0.68 -2.63 13.75
CA LEU A 122 -1.27 -2.64 12.41
C LEU A 122 -2.04 -1.34 12.12
N ILE A 123 -2.81 -0.84 13.09
CA ILE A 123 -3.54 0.42 12.94
C ILE A 123 -2.57 1.59 12.82
N ARG A 124 -1.48 1.60 13.60
CA ARG A 124 -0.40 2.59 13.46
C ARG A 124 0.24 2.55 12.07
N SER A 125 0.52 1.37 11.54
CA SER A 125 1.04 1.22 10.16
C SER A 125 0.09 1.82 9.13
N TYR A 126 -1.21 1.55 9.22
CA TYR A 126 -2.19 2.14 8.31
C TYR A 126 -2.28 3.67 8.43
N GLY A 127 -2.25 4.19 9.66
CA GLY A 127 -2.24 5.64 9.91
C GLY A 127 -0.99 6.30 9.32
N TRP A 128 0.17 5.66 9.51
CA TRP A 128 1.44 6.17 8.98
C TRP A 128 1.48 6.15 7.45
N ASP A 129 1.03 5.06 6.83
CA ASP A 129 0.92 4.93 5.39
C ASP A 129 -0.01 6.00 4.80
N ALA A 130 -1.17 6.23 5.43
CA ALA A 130 -2.11 7.27 5.01
C ALA A 130 -1.51 8.68 5.14
N LEU A 131 -0.87 8.97 6.27
CA LEU A 131 -0.22 10.27 6.49
C LEU A 131 0.87 10.52 5.43
N ARG A 132 1.74 9.54 5.18
CA ARG A 132 2.88 9.71 4.27
C ARG A 132 2.44 9.81 2.80
N MET A 133 1.42 9.06 2.39
CA MET A 133 0.95 9.08 1.00
C MET A 133 0.05 10.27 0.67
N VAL A 134 -0.80 10.70 1.60
CA VAL A 134 -1.83 11.72 1.33
C VAL A 134 -1.46 13.09 1.92
N PHE A 135 -0.80 13.12 3.08
CA PHE A 135 -0.50 14.33 3.85
C PHE A 135 1.02 14.51 3.99
N GLY A 136 1.71 14.56 2.83
CA GLY A 136 3.16 14.54 2.77
C GLY A 136 3.84 15.67 3.57
N GLN A 137 3.22 16.85 3.66
CA GLN A 137 3.74 17.96 4.47
C GLN A 137 3.69 17.64 5.96
N GLU A 138 2.54 17.19 6.45
CA GLU A 138 2.30 16.80 7.84
C GLU A 138 3.21 15.63 8.26
N SER A 139 3.44 14.67 7.36
CA SER A 139 4.33 13.53 7.64
C SER A 139 5.78 13.94 7.94
N ARG A 140 6.25 15.06 7.39
CA ARG A 140 7.63 15.57 7.63
C ARG A 140 7.80 16.12 9.04
N VAL A 141 6.73 16.50 9.72
CA VAL A 141 6.79 16.95 11.14
C VAL A 141 7.29 15.82 12.04
N ILE A 142 7.01 14.57 11.66
CA ILE A 142 7.37 13.36 12.39
C ILE A 142 8.07 12.36 11.45
N GLU A 143 9.08 12.82 10.71
CA GLU A 143 9.78 12.03 9.69
C GLU A 143 10.38 10.73 10.25
N ASP A 144 10.78 10.72 11.52
CA ASP A 144 11.36 9.57 12.22
C ASP A 144 10.29 8.66 12.87
N TYR A 145 9.00 8.84 12.56
CA TYR A 145 7.93 7.99 13.09
C TYR A 145 8.09 6.54 12.61
N SER A 146 8.14 5.61 13.57
CA SER A 146 8.17 4.17 13.30
C SER A 146 6.93 3.50 13.90
N PRO A 147 6.03 2.90 13.11
CA PRO A 147 4.85 2.24 13.64
C PRO A 147 5.20 1.00 14.51
N GLY A 148 6.40 0.43 14.32
CA GLY A 148 6.92 -0.68 15.12
C GLY A 148 7.57 -0.27 16.45
N GLY A 149 7.62 1.03 16.76
CA GLY A 149 8.11 1.53 18.05
C GLY A 149 7.18 1.20 19.22
N SER A 150 7.61 1.58 20.42
CA SER A 150 6.76 1.49 21.62
C SER A 150 5.52 2.38 21.48
N THR A 151 4.40 1.97 22.07
CA THR A 151 3.15 2.76 22.00
C THR A 151 3.34 4.17 22.58
N GLU A 152 4.11 4.30 23.66
CA GLU A 152 4.41 5.58 24.30
C GLU A 152 5.21 6.50 23.36
N GLU A 153 6.21 5.97 22.66
CA GLU A 153 6.97 6.73 21.66
C GLU A 153 6.06 7.18 20.51
N CYS A 154 5.23 6.28 19.97
CA CYS A 154 4.29 6.60 18.90
C CYS A 154 3.31 7.71 19.33
N ARG A 155 2.75 7.63 20.55
CA ARG A 155 1.86 8.67 21.11
C ARG A 155 2.58 9.99 21.30
N ARG A 156 3.81 9.98 21.80
CA ARG A 156 4.63 11.20 21.95
C ARG A 156 4.84 11.89 20.60
N LYS A 157 5.17 11.12 19.55
CA LYS A 157 5.34 11.66 18.18
C LYS A 157 4.02 12.17 17.60
N ALA A 158 2.94 11.42 17.75
CA ALA A 158 1.60 11.87 17.32
C ALA A 158 1.18 13.18 18.02
N ALA A 159 1.53 13.37 19.29
CA ALA A 159 1.27 14.61 20.02
C ALA A 159 2.03 15.82 19.44
N ILE A 160 3.28 15.64 18.99
CA ILE A 160 4.05 16.68 18.27
C ILE A 160 3.30 17.09 17.00
N LEU A 161 2.80 16.11 16.23
CA LEU A 161 2.00 16.38 15.05
C LEU A 161 0.69 17.12 15.38
N LYS A 162 -0.03 16.71 16.44
CA LYS A 162 -1.25 17.43 16.90
C LYS A 162 -0.96 18.89 17.22
N GLN A 163 0.14 19.16 17.92
CA GLN A 163 0.53 20.51 18.28
C GLN A 163 0.84 21.35 17.02
N ALA A 164 1.64 20.81 16.10
CA ALA A 164 1.94 21.50 14.84
C ALA A 164 0.68 21.83 14.02
N LEU A 165 -0.30 20.92 14.00
CA LEU A 165 -1.60 21.14 13.36
C LEU A 165 -2.43 22.23 14.05
N ALA A 166 -2.41 22.29 15.39
CA ALA A 166 -3.11 23.31 16.17
C ALA A 166 -2.50 24.70 16.00
N ASP A 167 -1.17 24.78 15.90
CA ASP A 167 -0.44 26.04 15.71
C ASP A 167 -0.60 26.61 14.29
N GLY A 168 -1.26 25.88 13.38
CA GLY A 168 -1.40 26.25 11.97
C GLY A 168 -0.05 26.44 11.27
N SER A 169 1.04 25.96 11.87
CA SER A 169 2.40 26.20 11.40
C SER A 169 2.64 25.32 10.18
N PRO A 170 2.83 25.88 8.98
CA PRO A 170 3.33 25.10 7.87
C PRO A 170 4.70 24.52 8.27
N PRO A 171 4.99 23.24 7.98
CA PRO A 171 6.24 22.62 8.37
C PRO A 171 7.41 23.45 7.84
N ALA A 172 8.35 23.78 8.73
CA ALA A 172 9.46 24.73 8.54
C ALA A 172 10.46 24.37 7.42
N GLY A 173 10.17 23.40 6.56
CA GLY A 173 11.02 22.91 5.49
C GLY A 173 10.48 23.11 4.07
N THR A 174 9.36 23.81 3.86
CA THR A 174 8.82 24.05 2.51
C THR A 174 9.36 25.36 1.93
N THR A 175 10.67 25.38 1.66
CA THR A 175 11.19 26.30 0.64
C THR A 175 10.69 25.75 -0.69
N THR A 176 9.52 26.22 -1.15
CA THR A 176 9.04 25.95 -2.50
C THR A 176 10.18 26.33 -3.45
N PRO A 177 10.75 25.41 -4.24
CA PRO A 177 11.67 25.78 -5.29
C PRO A 177 10.88 26.70 -6.20
N GLY A 178 11.31 27.97 -6.27
CA GLY A 178 10.63 28.98 -7.05
C GLY A 178 10.28 28.40 -8.42
N THR A 179 8.99 28.35 -8.71
CA THR A 179 8.49 28.24 -10.07
C THR A 179 9.12 29.41 -10.83
N SER A 180 10.28 29.18 -11.43
CA SER A 180 10.82 30.09 -12.43
C SER A 180 9.70 30.30 -13.44
N PRO A 181 9.32 31.55 -13.75
CA PRO A 181 8.33 31.81 -14.76
C PRO A 181 8.83 31.18 -16.07
N SER A 182 8.18 30.08 -16.46
CA SER A 182 8.36 29.46 -17.76
C SER A 182 7.91 30.48 -18.80
N SER A 183 8.86 31.20 -19.37
CA SER A 183 8.67 32.04 -20.53
C SER A 183 8.15 31.17 -21.68
N ALA A 184 6.84 31.22 -21.92
CA ALA A 184 6.25 30.63 -23.10
C ALA A 184 6.78 31.38 -24.35
N PRO A 185 7.22 30.68 -25.41
CA PRO A 185 7.54 31.32 -26.67
C PRO A 185 6.25 31.76 -27.36
N ALA A 186 6.22 33.04 -27.77
CA ALA A 186 5.17 33.57 -28.63
C ALA A 186 5.24 32.89 -30.00
N CYS A 187 4.15 32.23 -30.42
CA CYS A 187 3.96 31.84 -31.81
C CYS A 187 3.49 33.09 -32.58
N GLY A 188 4.29 33.52 -33.55
CA GLY A 188 3.95 34.58 -34.50
C GLY A 188 2.96 34.10 -35.57
N GLU A 189 2.18 35.05 -36.05
CA GLU A 189 1.21 34.98 -37.15
C GLU A 189 1.87 34.88 -38.53
#